data_AF-A0A2N5YZA5-F1
#
_entry.id   AF-A0A2N5YZA5-F1
#
_cell.length_a   1.000
_cell.length_b   1.000
_cell.length_c   1.000
_cell.angle_alpha   90.00
_cell.angle_beta   90.00
_cell.angle_gamma   90.00
#
_symmetry.space_group_name_H-M   'P 1'
#
loop_
_entity.id
_entity.type
_entity.pdbx_description
1 polymer ?
#
loop_
_entity_poly.entity_id
_entity_poly.type
_entity_poly.pdbx_seq_one_letter_code
_entity_poly.pdbx_strand_id
1 'polypeptide(L)'
;MDPIWLSIAFILGLGVRAIGLPPLVGYLLAGFALNYFGAEQGSFVSIVSDLGITLLLFTIGLKLKIKNLIKPEIWVGASLHIGLTTLIFSSIIFGLSFSGLTIFSDLSWQKSLIIAFALSFSSTVFAVKIFEEFGEINSYHGILAI
;
A
#
# COMPACT_ATOMS: atom_id res chain seq x y z
N MET A 1 -8.55 0.48 -24.89
CA MET A 1 -8.47 -0.74 -24.06
C MET A 1 -8.69 -0.44 -22.58
N ASP A 2 -8.54 0.83 -22.19
CA ASP A 2 -8.57 1.34 -20.83
C ASP A 2 -9.85 1.01 -20.02
N PRO A 3 -11.08 1.07 -20.60
CA PRO A 3 -12.30 0.66 -19.88
C PRO A 3 -12.36 -0.84 -19.57
N ILE A 4 -11.70 -1.67 -20.39
CA ILE A 4 -11.67 -3.12 -20.20
C ILE A 4 -10.81 -3.47 -18.98
N TRP A 5 -9.66 -2.81 -18.80
CA TRP A 5 -8.83 -3.06 -17.61
C TRP A 5 -9.50 -2.61 -16.31
N LEU A 6 -10.22 -1.48 -16.33
CA LEU A 6 -11.03 -1.05 -15.20
C LEU A 6 -12.13 -2.07 -14.89
N SER A 7 -12.76 -2.64 -15.92
CA SER A 7 -13.76 -3.69 -15.77
C SER A 7 -13.16 -4.97 -15.15
N ILE A 8 -11.96 -5.37 -15.59
CA ILE A 8 -11.24 -6.52 -15.04
C ILE A 8 -10.89 -6.28 -13.56
N ALA A 9 -10.34 -5.11 -13.23
CA ALA A 9 -10.07 -4.73 -11.85
C ALA A 9 -11.34 -4.75 -10.99
N PHE A 10 -12.44 -4.20 -11.51
CA PHE A 10 -13.72 -4.20 -10.82
C PHE A 10 -14.26 -5.62 -10.57
N ILE A 11 -14.24 -6.49 -11.59
CA ILE A 11 -14.70 -7.89 -11.47
C ILE A 11 -13.84 -8.66 -10.46
N LEU A 12 -12.51 -8.54 -10.54
CA LEU A 12 -11.61 -9.20 -9.59
C LEU A 12 -11.78 -8.66 -8.16
N GLY A 13 -11.97 -7.35 -8.01
CA GLY A 13 -12.29 -6.73 -6.71
C GLY A 13 -13.60 -7.26 -6.12
N LEU A 14 -14.64 -7.41 -6.94
CA LEU A 14 -15.91 -8.02 -6.52
C LEU A 14 -15.75 -9.50 -6.16
N GLY A 15 -15.00 -10.27 -6.95
CA GLY A 15 -14.73 -11.69 -6.67
C GLY A 15 -13.98 -11.89 -5.36
N VAL A 16 -12.95 -11.08 -5.12
CA VAL A 16 -12.19 -11.07 -3.86
C VAL A 16 -13.06 -10.66 -2.68
N ARG A 17 -13.95 -9.66 -2.88
CA ARG A 17 -14.93 -9.28 -1.85
C ARG A 17 -15.90 -10.42 -1.51
N ALA A 18 -16.32 -11.20 -2.49
CA ALA A 18 -17.24 -12.31 -2.28
C ALA A 18 -16.67 -13.42 -1.38
N ILE A 19 -15.33 -13.55 -1.30
CA ILE A 19 -14.64 -14.49 -0.41
C ILE A 19 -14.20 -13.85 0.93
N GLY A 20 -14.68 -12.64 1.25
CA GLY A 20 -14.43 -11.97 2.53
C GLY A 20 -13.10 -11.21 2.62
N LEU A 21 -12.42 -11.00 1.49
CA LEU A 21 -11.18 -10.21 1.45
C LEU A 21 -11.46 -8.78 0.95
N PRO A 22 -10.68 -7.77 1.37
CA PRO A 22 -10.90 -6.41 0.88
C PRO A 22 -10.66 -6.28 -0.63
N PRO A 23 -11.49 -5.50 -1.36
CA PRO A 23 -11.42 -5.38 -2.83
C PRO A 23 -10.05 -4.97 -3.38
N LEU A 24 -9.24 -4.26 -2.58
CA LEU A 24 -7.90 -3.82 -2.94
C LEU A 24 -6.99 -4.98 -3.36
N VAL A 25 -7.13 -6.14 -2.72
CA VAL A 25 -6.38 -7.35 -3.10
C VAL A 25 -6.74 -7.77 -4.54
N GLY A 26 -8.01 -7.70 -4.91
CA GLY A 26 -8.48 -8.00 -6.27
C GLY A 26 -7.99 -6.98 -7.30
N TYR A 27 -7.94 -5.69 -6.95
CA TYR A 27 -7.38 -4.65 -7.82
C TYR A 27 -5.90 -4.86 -8.10
N LEU A 28 -5.12 -5.25 -7.09
CA LEU A 28 -3.69 -5.57 -7.25
C LEU A 28 -3.49 -6.81 -8.12
N LEU A 29 -4.25 -7.88 -7.87
CA LEU A 29 -4.21 -9.09 -8.70
C LEU A 29 -4.52 -8.79 -10.17
N ALA A 30 -5.51 -7.92 -10.43
CA ALA A 30 -5.82 -7.46 -11.77
C ALA A 30 -4.62 -6.74 -12.42
N GLY A 31 -4.00 -5.80 -11.70
CA GLY A 31 -2.83 -5.07 -12.19
C GLY A 31 -1.65 -6.00 -12.52
N PHE A 32 -1.31 -6.94 -11.63
CA PHE A 32 -0.23 -7.90 -11.87
C PHE A 32 -0.53 -8.84 -13.04
N ALA A 33 -1.76 -9.37 -13.12
CA ALA A 33 -2.16 -10.23 -14.22
C ALA A 33 -2.11 -9.48 -15.56
N LEU A 34 -2.68 -8.28 -15.62
CA LEU A 34 -2.66 -7.44 -16.82
C LEU A 34 -1.24 -7.11 -17.25
N ASN A 35 -0.37 -6.72 -16.31
CA ASN A 35 1.05 -6.46 -16.59
C ASN A 35 1.77 -7.71 -17.12
N TYR A 36 1.53 -8.87 -16.51
CA TYR A 36 2.11 -10.14 -16.96
C TYR A 36 1.69 -10.50 -18.40
N PHE A 37 0.45 -10.21 -18.79
CA PHE A 37 -0.05 -10.40 -20.15
C PHE A 37 0.35 -9.28 -21.12
N GLY A 38 1.22 -8.34 -20.71
CA GLY A 38 1.73 -7.27 -21.58
C GLY A 38 0.72 -6.15 -21.83
N ALA A 39 -0.26 -5.96 -20.96
CA ALA A 39 -1.12 -4.79 -21.04
C ALA A 39 -0.29 -3.52 -20.76
N GLU A 40 -0.24 -2.63 -21.75
CA GLU A 40 0.39 -1.32 -21.60
C GLU A 40 -0.42 -0.44 -20.64
N GLN A 41 0.15 0.69 -20.20
CA GLN A 41 -0.59 1.63 -19.36
C GLN A 41 -1.25 2.68 -20.26
N GLY A 42 -2.54 2.50 -20.47
CA GLY A 42 -3.44 3.39 -21.21
C GLY A 42 -3.61 4.74 -20.52
N SER A 43 -3.66 5.79 -21.34
CA SER A 43 -3.65 7.19 -20.91
C SER A 43 -4.85 7.55 -20.02
N PHE A 44 -6.02 6.93 -20.24
CA PHE A 44 -7.19 7.18 -19.41
C PHE A 44 -7.04 6.63 -17.99
N VAL A 45 -6.47 5.42 -17.84
CA VAL A 45 -6.22 4.83 -16.50
C VAL A 45 -5.25 5.69 -15.71
N SER A 46 -4.20 6.20 -16.36
CA SER A 46 -3.22 7.10 -15.74
C SER A 46 -3.86 8.40 -15.23
N ILE A 47 -4.66 9.06 -16.08
CA ILE A 47 -5.35 10.30 -15.70
C ILE A 47 -6.33 10.05 -14.52
N VAL A 48 -7.09 8.96 -14.58
CA VAL A 48 -8.06 8.62 -13.52
C VAL A 48 -7.35 8.24 -12.23
N SER A 49 -6.22 7.52 -12.27
CA SER A 49 -5.44 7.21 -11.07
C SER A 49 -4.83 8.45 -10.45
N ASP A 50 -4.28 9.34 -11.26
CA ASP A 50 -3.67 10.59 -10.78
C ASP A 50 -4.71 11.49 -10.12
N LEU A 51 -5.88 11.65 -10.75
CA LEU A 51 -7.00 12.39 -10.16
C LEU A 51 -7.51 11.72 -8.89
N GLY A 52 -7.68 10.39 -8.89
CA GLY A 52 -8.13 9.64 -7.72
C GLY A 52 -7.19 9.79 -6.53
N ILE A 53 -5.88 9.62 -6.75
CA ILE A 53 -4.85 9.80 -5.72
C ILE A 53 -4.81 11.25 -5.24
N THR A 54 -4.89 12.23 -6.15
CA THR A 54 -4.90 13.65 -5.81
C THR A 54 -6.10 14.00 -4.93
N LEU A 55 -7.31 13.58 -5.30
CA LEU A 55 -8.52 13.81 -4.51
C LEU A 55 -8.48 13.09 -3.15
N LEU A 56 -7.92 11.89 -3.11
CA LEU A 56 -7.72 11.14 -1.87
C LEU A 56 -6.77 11.89 -0.92
N LEU A 57 -5.58 12.27 -1.40
CA LEU A 57 -4.59 12.99 -0.61
C LEU A 57 -5.09 14.38 -0.20
N PHE A 58 -5.83 15.06 -1.07
CA PHE A 58 -6.50 16.32 -0.75
C PHE A 58 -7.50 16.16 0.40
N THR A 59 -8.35 15.13 0.32
CA THR A 59 -9.36 14.83 1.37
C THR A 59 -8.70 14.45 2.69
N ILE A 60 -7.62 13.66 2.66
CA ILE A 60 -6.82 13.34 3.85
C ILE A 60 -6.23 14.63 4.43
N GLY A 61 -5.68 15.51 3.58
CA GLY A 61 -5.17 16.83 3.95
C GLY A 61 -6.21 17.72 4.64
N LEU A 62 -7.44 17.76 4.12
CA LEU A 62 -8.54 18.54 4.72
C LEU A 62 -8.93 18.06 6.13
N LYS A 63 -8.82 16.76 6.41
CA LYS A 63 -9.13 16.16 7.72
C LYS A 63 -7.95 16.20 8.69
N LEU A 64 -6.74 16.50 8.20
CA LEU A 64 -5.50 16.44 8.96
C LEU A 64 -5.35 17.63 9.90
N LYS A 65 -5.17 17.35 11.20
CA LYS A 65 -4.83 18.37 12.20
C LYS A 65 -3.32 18.38 12.43
N ILE A 66 -2.60 19.30 11.78
CA ILE A 66 -1.13 19.43 11.86
C ILE A 66 -0.62 19.42 13.32
N LYS A 67 -1.36 20.09 14.22
CA LYS A 67 -1.05 20.16 15.66
C LYS A 67 -0.97 18.78 16.34
N ASN A 68 -1.71 17.78 15.84
CA ASN A 68 -1.63 16.42 16.36
C ASN A 68 -0.37 15.71 15.85
N LEU A 69 0.03 15.94 14.60
CA LEU A 69 1.19 15.27 14.01
C LEU A 69 2.53 15.72 14.62
N ILE A 70 2.66 17.00 14.99
CA ILE A 70 3.90 17.55 15.56
C ILE A 70 4.15 17.14 17.02
N LYS A 71 3.21 16.45 17.66
CA LYS A 71 3.41 15.97 19.03
C LYS A 71 4.61 15.01 19.04
N PRO A 72 5.57 15.18 19.96
CA PRO A 72 6.77 14.34 20.01
C PRO A 72 6.43 12.85 20.09
N GLU A 73 5.41 12.47 20.87
CA GLU A 73 5.00 11.07 21.00
C GLU A 73 4.63 10.43 19.64
N ILE A 74 4.02 11.22 18.75
CA ILE A 74 3.52 10.75 17.45
C ILE A 74 4.64 10.78 16.40
N TRP A 75 5.30 11.92 16.20
CA TRP A 75 6.30 12.03 15.14
C TRP A 75 7.57 11.22 15.44
N VAL A 76 8.00 11.14 16.71
CA VAL A 76 9.15 10.30 17.10
C VAL A 76 8.79 8.83 16.94
N GLY A 77 7.62 8.41 17.42
CA GLY A 77 7.15 7.02 17.26
C GLY A 77 7.08 6.60 15.79
N ALA A 78 6.44 7.42 14.96
CA ALA A 78 6.33 7.18 13.52
C ALA A 78 7.69 7.15 12.82
N SER A 79 8.58 8.13 13.11
CA SER A 79 9.90 8.21 12.49
C SER A 79 10.81 7.05 12.91
N LEU A 80 10.77 6.66 14.18
CA LEU A 80 11.50 5.49 14.66
C LEU A 80 10.97 4.20 14.03
N HIS A 81 9.65 4.03 13.94
CA HIS A 81 9.05 2.86 13.29
C HIS A 81 9.46 2.77 11.82
N ILE A 82 9.33 3.88 11.06
CA ILE A 82 9.71 3.96 9.65
C ILE A 82 11.20 3.68 9.50
N GLY A 83 12.05 4.33 10.29
CA GLY A 83 13.51 4.18 10.21
C GLY A 83 13.97 2.76 10.54
N LEU A 84 13.47 2.17 11.63
CA LEU A 84 13.83 0.82 12.06
C LEU A 84 13.34 -0.22 11.06
N THR A 85 12.08 -0.12 10.63
CA THR A 85 11.47 -1.05 9.67
C THR A 85 12.17 -0.97 8.31
N THR A 86 12.47 0.24 7.84
CA THR A 86 13.23 0.46 6.60
C THR A 86 14.64 -0.13 6.71
N LEU A 87 15.34 0.06 7.84
CA LEU A 87 16.68 -0.46 8.03
C LEU A 87 16.70 -2.00 8.06
N ILE A 88 15.76 -2.59 8.78
CA ILE A 88 15.62 -4.06 8.88
C ILE A 88 15.30 -4.65 7.51
N PHE A 89 14.25 -4.18 6.84
CA PHE A 89 13.89 -4.71 5.52
C PHE A 89 14.95 -4.43 4.46
N SER A 90 15.59 -3.25 4.47
CA SER A 90 16.65 -2.95 3.51
C SER A 90 17.84 -3.89 3.69
N SER A 91 18.19 -4.22 4.93
CA SER A 91 19.27 -5.18 5.22
C SER A 91 18.90 -6.59 4.76
N ILE A 92 17.67 -7.03 5.02
CA ILE A 92 17.16 -8.35 4.58
C ILE A 92 17.16 -8.43 3.05
N ILE A 93 16.54 -7.44 2.39
CA ILE A 93 16.39 -7.37 0.94
C ILE A 93 17.76 -7.30 0.27
N PHE A 94 18.66 -6.41 0.73
CA PHE A 94 20.02 -6.34 0.20
C PHE A 94 20.80 -7.63 0.45
N GLY A 95 20.58 -8.30 1.59
CA GLY A 95 21.12 -9.63 1.90
C GLY A 95 20.78 -10.69 0.84
N LEU A 96 19.59 -10.60 0.23
CA LEU A 96 19.19 -11.52 -0.86
C LEU A 96 20.06 -11.36 -2.12
N SER A 97 20.71 -10.21 -2.32
CA SER A 97 21.65 -10.04 -3.43
C SER A 97 22.82 -11.03 -3.36
N PHE A 98 23.23 -11.43 -2.15
CA PHE A 98 24.32 -12.38 -1.92
C PHE A 98 23.89 -13.86 -2.02
N SER A 99 22.60 -14.14 -2.23
CA SER A 99 22.08 -15.52 -2.30
C SER A 99 22.49 -16.30 -3.56
N GLY A 100 23.07 -15.62 -4.56
CA GLY A 100 23.44 -16.23 -5.84
C GLY A 100 22.27 -16.45 -6.81
N LEU A 101 21.05 -16.04 -6.43
CA LEU A 101 19.87 -16.07 -7.30
C LEU A 101 19.94 -14.92 -8.32
N THR A 102 19.84 -15.26 -9.60
CA THR A 102 19.86 -14.29 -10.72
C THR A 102 18.73 -13.26 -10.65
N ILE A 103 17.62 -13.57 -9.99
CA ILE A 103 16.48 -12.66 -9.83
C ILE A 103 16.86 -11.45 -8.94
N PHE A 104 17.84 -11.60 -8.04
CA PHE A 104 18.27 -10.55 -7.11
C PHE A 104 19.62 -9.91 -7.48
N SER A 105 20.18 -10.21 -8.66
CA SER A 105 21.49 -9.68 -9.07
C SER A 105 21.47 -8.18 -9.35
N ASP A 106 20.33 -7.63 -9.77
CA ASP A 106 20.16 -6.20 -10.08
C ASP A 106 19.80 -5.34 -8.86
N LEU A 107 19.82 -5.94 -7.66
CA LEU A 107 19.37 -5.32 -6.43
C LEU A 107 20.48 -4.48 -5.82
N SER A 108 20.47 -3.17 -6.09
CA SER A 108 21.40 -2.23 -5.45
C SER A 108 20.95 -1.87 -4.03
N TRP A 109 21.86 -1.31 -3.23
CA TRP A 109 21.53 -0.75 -1.92
C TRP A 109 20.41 0.30 -2.01
N GLN A 110 20.44 1.16 -3.04
CA GLN A 110 19.41 2.19 -3.25
C GLN A 110 18.04 1.57 -3.56
N LYS A 111 17.98 0.55 -4.43
CA LYS A 111 16.73 -0.15 -4.74
C LYS A 111 16.18 -0.85 -3.50
N SER A 112 17.04 -1.52 -2.74
CA SER A 112 16.67 -2.20 -1.49
C SER A 112 16.08 -1.21 -0.48
N LEU A 113 16.71 -0.04 -0.34
CA LEU A 113 16.25 1.01 0.56
C LEU A 113 14.90 1.60 0.13
N ILE A 114 14.68 1.84 -1.16
CA ILE A 114 13.40 2.33 -1.69
C ILE A 114 12.28 1.30 -1.45
N ILE A 115 12.54 0.03 -1.74
CA ILE A 115 11.55 -1.05 -1.51
C ILE A 115 11.24 -1.18 -0.02
N ALA A 116 12.28 -1.20 0.84
CA ALA A 116 12.11 -1.28 2.29
C ALA A 116 11.37 -0.09 2.87
N PHE A 117 11.61 1.12 2.35
CA PHE A 117 10.87 2.32 2.73
C PHE A 117 9.41 2.21 2.34
N ALA A 118 9.10 1.74 1.12
CA ALA A 118 7.73 1.48 0.69
C ALA A 118 7.02 0.46 1.60
N LEU A 119 7.73 -0.57 2.06
CA LEU A 119 7.21 -1.57 3.00
C LEU A 119 7.07 -1.07 4.45
N SER A 120 7.68 0.06 4.79
CA SER A 120 7.58 0.65 6.14
C SER A 120 6.24 1.35 6.41
N PHE A 121 5.47 1.66 5.36
CA PHE A 121 4.16 2.27 5.51
C PHE A 121 3.11 1.23 5.94
N SER A 122 2.49 1.46 7.10
CA SER A 122 1.34 0.67 7.54
C SER A 122 0.06 1.11 6.82
N SER A 123 -0.74 0.16 6.35
CA SER A 123 -2.05 0.44 5.76
C SER A 123 -3.11 0.55 6.86
N THR A 124 -3.06 1.62 7.65
CA THR A 124 -4.04 1.87 8.73
C THR A 124 -5.46 1.98 8.18
N VAL A 125 -5.64 2.49 6.95
CA VAL A 125 -6.94 2.52 6.26
C VAL A 125 -7.51 1.10 6.08
N PHE A 126 -6.67 0.12 5.77
CA PHE A 126 -7.09 -1.27 5.65
C PHE A 126 -7.49 -1.86 7.00
N ALA A 127 -6.69 -1.63 8.05
CA ALA A 127 -7.03 -2.07 9.40
C ALA A 127 -8.35 -1.46 9.89
N VAL A 128 -8.52 -0.14 9.73
CA VAL A 128 -9.75 0.58 10.06
C VAL A 128 -10.95 -0.01 9.32
N LYS A 129 -10.82 -0.31 8.02
CA LYS A 129 -11.92 -0.88 7.23
C LYS A 129 -12.33 -2.26 7.73
N ILE A 130 -11.37 -3.10 8.11
CA ILE A 130 -11.63 -4.43 8.67
C ILE A 130 -12.35 -4.31 10.02
N PHE A 131 -11.87 -3.46 10.93
CA PHE A 131 -12.54 -3.24 12.21
C PHE A 131 -13.93 -2.61 12.04
N GLU A 132 -14.14 -1.77 11.03
CA GLU A 132 -15.46 -1.23 10.67
C GLU A 132 -16.41 -2.35 10.19
N GLU A 133 -15.93 -3.24 9.33
CA GLU A 133 -16.71 -4.37 8.79
C GLU A 133 -17.11 -5.38 9.87
N PHE A 134 -16.24 -5.60 10.87
CA PHE A 134 -16.57 -6.42 12.03
C PHE A 134 -17.37 -5.70 13.11
N GLY A 135 -17.62 -4.39 12.97
CA GLY A 135 -18.29 -3.58 14.00
C GLY A 135 -17.45 -3.37 15.26
N GLU A 136 -16.13 -3.58 15.18
CA GLU A 136 -15.18 -3.61 16.29
C GLU A 136 -14.35 -2.33 16.42
N ILE A 137 -14.65 -1.27 15.65
CA ILE A 137 -13.95 0.02 15.70
C ILE A 137 -13.86 0.61 17.13
N ASN A 138 -14.90 0.39 17.94
CA ASN A 138 -14.97 0.90 19.33
C ASN A 138 -14.49 -0.13 20.37
N SER A 139 -14.04 -1.31 19.95
CA SER A 139 -13.47 -2.31 20.85
C SER A 139 -12.10 -1.84 21.35
N TYR A 140 -11.68 -2.33 22.52
CA TYR A 140 -10.37 -1.99 23.09
C TYR A 140 -9.21 -2.30 22.13
N HIS A 141 -9.29 -3.43 21.42
CA HIS A 141 -8.29 -3.82 20.43
C HIS A 141 -8.40 -3.02 19.13
N GLY A 142 -9.62 -2.66 18.69
CA GLY A 142 -9.84 -1.80 17.52
C GLY A 142 -9.24 -0.39 17.72
N ILE A 143 -9.39 0.19 18.92
CA ILE A 143 -8.80 1.49 19.26
C ILE A 143 -7.27 1.40 19.37
N LEU A 144 -6.72 0.30 19.87
CA LEU A 144 -5.26 0.10 20.00
C LEU A 144 -4.57 -0.22 18.68
N ALA A 145 -5.27 -0.83 17.73
CA ALA A 145 -4.70 -1.26 16.45
C ALA A 145 -4.62 -0.14 15.39
N ILE A 146 -5.24 1.01 15.65
CA ILE A 146 -5.30 2.20 14.78
C ILE A 146 -4.38 3.29 15.35
#